data_AF-A0A539DSY9-F1
#
_entry.id   AF-A0A539DSY9-F1
#
_cell.length_a   1.000
_cell.length_b   1.000
_cell.length_c   1.000
_cell.angle_alpha   90.00
_cell.angle_beta   90.00
_cell.angle_gamma   90.00
#
_symmetry.space_group_name_H-M   'P 1'
#
loop_
_entity.id
_entity.type
_entity.pdbx_description
1 polymer ?
#
loop_
_entity_poly.entity_id
_entity_poly.type
_entity_poly.pdbx_seq_one_letter_code
_entity_poly.pdbx_strand_id
1 'polypeptide(L)'
;SKDSDTPLVTAGATLSNSTFKYDATTGPVNVTATTYPDLWLAGNGTTNTFNLAGNIACSLLRIYGNGSGKTTVLNTTASNYSITCGELKVGNTVATTYGTLTLNNSTVTINGNATIYASDASGENQINAGGATLNVAGDWTNSDAFTASSSTVVLNGTDQTLTGSTTFYNLSKTESTNNATDSILTFDNTATQTINGTLTLDGLDVDDRINLVSNSPGTQWSLALDAAAIKAIDYVDVQDSDASGSHSSQKPVNPTNSVSSGNNFGWFPAVVSGTVYTDEGTTTIADGATVRLLVNGVDRGNTTTASGAYTITPSVTLVAGDAILVYIDNHATDGVAVTVASGNDISSFNLYGSHVITRHDNSGTLTNAHMATAKGKGGSGDADIIYSVDGSNNLTVSGAGTELYIWSGYSYAPGANVTTPALESLGTFNGGTGIITVNGTFTQSGGTFTATSGTTFVSGDFTVSGGTFTHNSGTVVLEGSNKTVNTGATVLNHVALTSG
;
A
#
# COMPACT_ATOMS: atom_id res chain seq x y z
N SER A 1 -37.72 36.76 10.52
CA SER A 1 -37.95 37.31 11.86
C SER A 1 -39.42 37.30 12.23
N LYS A 2 -39.78 36.38 13.13
CA LYS A 2 -40.82 36.58 14.13
C LYS A 2 -40.55 35.58 15.25
N ASP A 3 -40.10 36.06 16.41
CA ASP A 3 -40.11 35.30 17.66
C ASP A 3 -41.57 34.97 18.03
N SER A 4 -41.83 33.72 18.43
CA SER A 4 -42.65 33.35 19.60
C SER A 4 -42.93 31.84 19.61
N ASP A 5 -42.62 31.20 20.73
CA ASP A 5 -42.93 29.82 21.10
C ASP A 5 -44.41 29.45 20.85
N THR A 6 -44.67 28.54 19.89
CA THR A 6 -45.69 27.45 19.83
C THR A 6 -45.76 26.92 18.37
N PRO A 7 -45.84 25.60 18.09
CA PRO A 7 -45.67 25.03 16.74
C PRO A 7 -46.80 25.31 15.74
N LEU A 8 -46.40 25.28 14.46
CA LEU A 8 -47.15 25.24 13.20
C LEU A 8 -48.68 25.01 13.29
N VAL A 9 -49.47 26.02 12.90
CA VAL A 9 -50.88 25.80 12.50
C VAL A 9 -50.90 25.40 11.03
N THR A 10 -50.93 24.09 10.74
CA THR A 10 -51.34 23.59 9.41
C THR A 10 -52.84 23.39 9.37
N ALA A 11 -53.60 24.48 9.43
CA ALA A 11 -54.99 24.46 8.98
C ALA A 11 -54.99 24.66 7.45
N GLY A 12 -54.68 23.60 6.71
CA GLY A 12 -54.97 23.50 5.27
C GLY A 12 -54.04 24.24 4.28
N ALA A 13 -52.75 24.44 4.59
CA ALA A 13 -51.81 25.04 3.64
C ALA A 13 -50.89 23.98 2.99
N THR A 14 -50.95 23.87 1.67
CA THR A 14 -49.98 23.12 0.84
C THR A 14 -48.79 24.04 0.57
N LEU A 15 -47.62 23.74 1.14
CA LEU A 15 -46.37 24.46 0.85
C LEU A 15 -45.56 23.67 -0.18
N SER A 16 -45.39 24.23 -1.38
CA SER A 16 -44.41 23.76 -2.36
C SER A 16 -43.22 24.75 -2.38
N ASN A 17 -41.99 24.23 -2.33
CA ASN A 17 -40.71 24.96 -2.49
C ASN A 17 -40.24 25.98 -1.42
N SER A 18 -40.86 26.13 -0.25
CA SER A 18 -40.39 27.12 0.74
C SER A 18 -39.47 26.53 1.81
N THR A 19 -38.28 27.11 2.03
CA THR A 19 -37.44 26.81 3.20
C THR A 19 -38.13 27.23 4.50
N PHE A 20 -38.24 26.30 5.44
CA PHE A 20 -38.59 26.56 6.83
C PHE A 20 -37.33 26.96 7.60
N LYS A 21 -37.31 28.18 8.14
CA LYS A 21 -36.16 28.72 8.87
C LYS A 21 -36.49 28.95 10.34
N TYR A 22 -35.71 28.36 11.23
CA TYR A 22 -35.66 28.74 12.64
C TYR A 22 -34.57 29.81 12.83
N ASP A 23 -34.93 31.05 13.18
CA ASP A 23 -34.00 32.19 13.33
C ASP A 23 -33.84 32.69 14.77
N ALA A 24 -33.88 31.76 15.74
CA ALA A 24 -33.89 32.07 17.16
C ALA A 24 -32.66 32.86 17.64
N THR A 25 -32.87 33.83 18.51
CA THR A 25 -31.81 34.64 19.14
C THR A 25 -31.38 34.08 20.51
N THR A 26 -32.27 33.36 21.19
CA THR A 26 -32.05 32.67 22.46
C THR A 26 -32.43 31.19 22.34
N GLY A 27 -32.02 30.34 23.29
CA GLY A 27 -32.32 28.91 23.27
C GLY A 27 -31.99 28.21 24.59
N PRO A 28 -32.34 26.92 24.73
CA PRO A 28 -32.65 25.97 23.66
C PRO A 28 -34.05 26.10 23.04
N VAL A 29 -34.17 25.82 21.74
CA VAL A 29 -35.44 25.81 20.99
C VAL A 29 -35.81 24.39 20.57
N ASN A 30 -37.06 24.01 20.78
CA ASN A 30 -37.54 22.69 20.37
C ASN A 30 -37.99 22.70 18.89
N VAL A 31 -37.37 21.85 18.07
CA VAL A 31 -37.76 21.58 16.69
C VAL A 31 -38.90 20.57 16.71
N THR A 32 -40.04 20.95 16.15
CA THR A 32 -41.25 20.13 16.20
C THR A 32 -41.10 18.89 15.30
N ALA A 33 -41.59 17.75 15.78
CA ALA A 33 -41.63 16.51 15.03
C ALA A 33 -42.62 16.62 13.85
N THR A 34 -42.11 16.64 12.63
CA THR A 34 -42.91 16.68 11.39
C THR A 34 -42.03 16.46 10.17
N THR A 35 -42.63 16.46 8.98
CA THR A 35 -41.94 16.56 7.70
C THR A 35 -41.82 18.03 7.30
N TYR A 36 -40.59 18.47 7.04
CA TYR A 36 -40.27 19.76 6.47
C TYR A 36 -39.95 19.60 4.97
N PRO A 37 -40.12 20.64 4.15
CA PRO A 37 -39.42 20.73 2.87
C PRO A 37 -37.92 20.96 3.16
N ASP A 38 -37.38 22.12 2.85
CA ASP A 38 -36.07 22.53 3.33
C ASP A 38 -36.17 23.02 4.78
N LEU A 39 -35.36 22.47 5.69
CA LEU A 39 -35.25 22.93 7.08
C LEU A 39 -33.89 23.60 7.28
N TRP A 40 -33.90 24.87 7.68
CA TRP A 40 -32.70 25.61 8.08
C TRP A 40 -32.79 26.02 9.55
N LEU A 41 -31.92 25.42 10.37
CA LEU A 41 -31.66 25.84 11.73
C LEU A 41 -30.60 26.95 11.67
N ALA A 42 -31.02 28.17 11.96
CA ALA A 42 -30.29 29.40 11.65
C ALA A 42 -30.15 30.29 12.89
N GLY A 43 -29.40 29.81 13.88
CA GLY A 43 -29.13 30.54 15.13
C GLY A 43 -28.65 31.97 14.90
N ASN A 44 -29.31 32.93 15.53
CA ASN A 44 -29.07 34.36 15.33
C ASN A 44 -28.29 35.02 16.48
N GLY A 45 -28.18 34.36 17.63
CA GLY A 45 -27.24 34.66 18.70
C GLY A 45 -25.83 34.10 18.42
N THR A 46 -24.89 34.30 19.35
CA THR A 46 -23.52 33.79 19.22
C THR A 46 -23.50 32.27 19.11
N THR A 47 -24.23 31.58 20.00
CA THR A 47 -24.50 30.14 19.92
C THR A 47 -25.97 29.91 20.23
N ASN A 48 -26.68 29.18 19.36
CA ASN A 48 -28.06 28.76 19.63
C ASN A 48 -28.20 27.25 19.51
N THR A 49 -28.83 26.66 20.51
CA THR A 49 -29.12 25.23 20.56
C THR A 49 -30.55 24.95 20.15
N PHE A 50 -30.72 23.94 19.30
CA PHE A 50 -31.98 23.35 18.89
C PHE A 50 -32.03 21.91 19.39
N ASN A 51 -33.15 21.51 19.98
CA ASN A 51 -33.39 20.14 20.41
C ASN A 51 -34.53 19.54 19.58
N LEU A 52 -34.41 18.28 19.16
CA LEU A 52 -35.55 17.60 18.55
C LEU A 52 -36.61 17.27 19.61
N ALA A 53 -37.88 17.60 19.33
CA ALA A 53 -39.03 17.19 20.13
C ALA A 53 -39.68 15.88 19.64
N GLY A 54 -39.09 15.26 18.61
CA GLY A 54 -39.45 13.96 18.05
C GLY A 54 -38.74 13.77 16.71
N ASN A 55 -39.06 12.69 16.01
CA ASN A 55 -38.47 12.40 14.70
C ASN A 55 -38.83 13.49 13.70
N ILE A 56 -37.88 13.84 12.83
CA ILE A 56 -38.11 14.78 11.73
C ILE A 56 -37.79 14.13 10.39
N ALA A 57 -38.51 14.57 9.36
CA ALA A 57 -38.14 14.31 7.97
C ALA A 57 -37.95 15.62 7.21
N CYS A 58 -37.06 15.67 6.21
CA CYS A 58 -36.89 16.86 5.39
C CYS A 58 -36.35 16.62 3.97
N SER A 59 -36.52 17.55 3.05
CA SER A 59 -35.81 17.52 1.76
C SER A 59 -34.33 17.88 1.95
N LEU A 60 -34.03 18.85 2.81
CA LEU A 60 -32.66 19.28 3.09
C LEU A 60 -32.56 19.88 4.50
N LEU A 61 -31.63 19.37 5.30
CA LEU A 61 -31.29 19.89 6.62
C LEU A 61 -30.05 20.79 6.53
N ARG A 62 -30.21 22.07 6.87
CA ARG A 62 -29.12 23.04 7.00
C ARG A 62 -28.92 23.39 8.46
N ILE A 63 -27.69 23.23 8.95
CA ILE A 63 -27.28 23.58 10.32
C ILE A 63 -26.11 24.54 10.21
N TYR A 64 -26.37 25.85 10.33
CA TYR A 64 -25.33 26.87 10.43
C TYR A 64 -25.90 28.21 10.91
N GLY A 65 -25.09 28.99 11.60
CA GLY A 65 -25.46 30.31 12.12
C GLY A 65 -25.94 31.32 11.06
N ASN A 66 -26.88 32.17 11.45
CA ASN A 66 -27.42 33.24 10.62
C ASN A 66 -26.53 34.51 10.70
N GLY A 67 -25.32 34.40 10.15
CA GLY A 67 -24.33 35.48 10.08
C GLY A 67 -22.97 35.07 10.61
N SER A 68 -21.95 35.86 10.25
CA SER A 68 -20.55 35.63 10.63
C SER A 68 -20.37 35.52 12.14
N GLY A 69 -19.54 34.58 12.58
CA GLY A 69 -19.20 34.36 13.99
C GLY A 69 -20.29 33.64 14.79
N LYS A 70 -21.36 33.14 14.15
CA LYS A 70 -22.48 32.50 14.83
C LYS A 70 -22.47 30.99 14.65
N THR A 71 -22.84 30.29 15.71
CA THR A 71 -22.92 28.83 15.77
C THR A 71 -24.34 28.36 15.99
N THR A 72 -24.78 27.40 15.19
CA THR A 72 -26.01 26.65 15.44
C THR A 72 -25.69 25.25 15.88
N VAL A 73 -26.27 24.80 17.00
CA VAL A 73 -26.15 23.43 17.48
C VAL A 73 -27.50 22.73 17.34
N LEU A 74 -27.58 21.60 16.65
CA LEU A 74 -28.71 20.66 16.72
C LEU A 74 -28.32 19.50 17.63
N ASN A 75 -29.10 19.25 18.67
CA ASN A 75 -28.85 18.21 19.65
C ASN A 75 -29.98 17.17 19.71
N THR A 76 -29.61 15.88 19.66
CA THR A 76 -30.53 14.74 19.84
C THR A 76 -30.28 13.94 21.12
N THR A 77 -29.35 14.37 21.99
CA THR A 77 -28.79 13.57 23.10
C THR A 77 -29.78 13.16 24.18
N ALA A 78 -30.92 13.83 24.30
CA ALA A 78 -31.92 13.56 25.34
C ALA A 78 -32.97 12.52 24.93
N SER A 79 -33.00 12.12 23.65
CA SER A 79 -34.21 11.50 23.09
C SER A 79 -33.97 10.47 21.98
N ASN A 80 -32.74 10.32 21.48
CA ASN A 80 -32.38 9.35 20.43
C ASN A 80 -33.27 9.43 19.17
N TYR A 81 -33.88 10.60 18.90
CA TYR A 81 -34.83 10.76 17.80
C TYR A 81 -34.14 10.67 16.43
N SER A 82 -34.86 10.15 15.45
CA SER A 82 -34.35 9.94 14.09
C SER A 82 -34.46 11.21 13.24
N ILE A 83 -33.51 11.37 12.32
CA ILE A 83 -33.49 12.40 11.28
C ILE A 83 -33.50 11.69 9.93
N THR A 84 -34.48 11.96 9.07
CA THR A 84 -34.52 11.42 7.70
C THR A 84 -34.58 12.56 6.70
N CYS A 85 -33.52 12.82 5.95
CA CYS A 85 -33.52 13.93 4.99
C CYS A 85 -32.99 13.56 3.61
N GLY A 86 -33.34 14.34 2.60
CA GLY A 86 -32.73 14.22 1.27
C GLY A 86 -31.24 14.57 1.31
N GLU A 87 -30.90 15.67 1.99
CA GLU A 87 -29.52 16.17 2.07
C GLU A 87 -29.22 16.66 3.50
N LEU A 88 -27.95 16.59 3.92
CA LEU A 88 -27.45 17.16 5.17
C LEU A 88 -26.30 18.12 4.93
N LYS A 89 -26.41 19.34 5.46
CA LYS A 89 -25.37 20.38 5.42
C LYS A 89 -25.09 20.90 6.83
N VAL A 90 -23.89 20.61 7.32
CA VAL A 90 -23.34 21.20 8.55
C VAL A 90 -22.31 22.25 8.12
N GLY A 91 -22.63 23.52 8.37
CA GLY A 91 -21.93 24.64 7.74
C GLY A 91 -22.46 24.96 6.34
N ASN A 92 -21.75 25.86 5.65
CA ASN A 92 -21.99 26.24 4.26
C ASN A 92 -20.70 26.74 3.60
N THR A 93 -20.77 27.27 2.38
CA THR A 93 -19.60 27.83 1.66
C THR A 93 -19.05 29.14 2.24
N VAL A 94 -19.73 29.74 3.21
CA VAL A 94 -19.27 30.90 3.99
C VAL A 94 -18.61 30.38 5.27
N ALA A 95 -17.29 30.26 5.23
CA ALA A 95 -16.46 29.65 6.28
C ALA A 95 -16.56 30.31 7.67
N THR A 96 -17.16 31.50 7.76
CA THR A 96 -17.35 32.25 9.02
C THR A 96 -18.70 31.94 9.71
N THR A 97 -19.50 30.99 9.20
CA THR A 97 -20.77 30.58 9.83
C THR A 97 -20.70 29.10 10.19
N TYR A 98 -21.09 28.77 11.43
CA TYR A 98 -20.76 27.47 12.01
C TYR A 98 -22.01 26.65 12.34
N GLY A 99 -21.90 25.34 12.15
CA GLY A 99 -22.91 24.35 12.48
C GLY A 99 -22.35 23.19 13.29
N THR A 100 -23.08 22.73 14.28
CA THR A 100 -22.76 21.52 15.04
C THR A 100 -23.97 20.62 15.07
N LEU A 101 -23.80 19.36 14.68
CA LEU A 101 -24.78 18.30 14.87
C LEU A 101 -24.28 17.36 15.97
N THR A 102 -24.95 17.34 17.11
CA THR A 102 -24.63 16.48 18.25
C THR A 102 -25.64 15.36 18.36
N LEU A 103 -25.16 14.13 18.16
CA LEU A 103 -25.94 12.91 18.15
C LEU A 103 -25.60 12.04 19.35
N ASN A 104 -26.57 11.25 19.80
CA ASN A 104 -26.34 10.13 20.71
C ASN A 104 -27.35 9.02 20.38
N ASN A 105 -26.87 7.81 20.07
CA ASN A 105 -27.68 6.62 19.74
C ASN A 105 -28.86 6.90 18.79
N SER A 106 -28.72 7.92 17.93
CA SER A 106 -29.76 8.36 17.00
C SER A 106 -29.54 7.72 15.65
N THR A 107 -30.61 7.50 14.89
CA THR A 107 -30.51 7.08 13.50
C THR A 107 -30.68 8.29 12.58
N VAL A 108 -29.64 8.59 11.80
CA VAL A 108 -29.68 9.60 10.74
C VAL A 108 -29.71 8.88 9.40
N THR A 109 -30.66 9.22 8.53
CA THR A 109 -30.79 8.66 7.18
C THR A 109 -30.81 9.80 6.18
N ILE A 110 -29.79 9.87 5.34
CA ILE A 110 -29.64 10.88 4.29
C ILE A 110 -29.74 10.19 2.93
N ASN A 111 -30.76 10.52 2.15
CA ASN A 111 -31.02 9.88 0.85
C ASN A 111 -30.12 10.40 -0.29
N GLY A 112 -29.34 11.45 -0.02
CA GLY A 112 -28.37 12.08 -0.89
C GLY A 112 -27.10 12.37 -0.11
N ASN A 113 -26.51 13.55 -0.30
CA ASN A 113 -25.18 13.84 0.24
C ASN A 113 -25.21 14.30 1.70
N ALA A 114 -24.19 13.89 2.45
CA ALA A 114 -23.88 14.41 3.78
C ALA A 114 -22.58 15.24 3.71
N THR A 115 -22.68 16.53 3.99
CA THR A 115 -21.57 17.47 3.87
C THR A 115 -21.30 18.21 5.18
N ILE A 116 -20.05 18.13 5.64
CA ILE A 116 -19.46 19.00 6.64
C ILE A 116 -18.56 19.99 5.90
N TYR A 117 -18.97 21.26 5.86
CA TYR A 117 -18.23 22.30 5.15
C TYR A 117 -17.02 22.78 5.95
N ALA A 118 -15.95 23.18 5.26
CA ALA A 118 -14.81 23.83 5.90
C ALA A 118 -15.21 25.14 6.61
N SER A 119 -14.59 25.42 7.75
CA SER A 119 -14.69 26.67 8.47
C SER A 119 -13.35 27.43 8.48
N ASP A 120 -13.37 28.67 8.96
CA ASP A 120 -12.16 29.43 9.25
C ASP A 120 -11.57 29.06 10.62
N ALA A 121 -10.40 29.61 10.95
CA ALA A 121 -9.75 29.31 12.23
C ALA A 121 -10.49 29.82 13.48
N SER A 122 -11.62 30.51 13.33
CA SER A 122 -12.37 31.13 14.45
C SER A 122 -13.54 30.27 14.93
N GLY A 123 -13.87 29.18 14.22
CA GLY A 123 -14.91 28.24 14.61
C GLY A 123 -14.70 26.87 13.98
N GLU A 124 -15.74 26.04 14.02
CA GLU A 124 -15.69 24.65 13.56
C GLU A 124 -17.09 24.24 13.08
N ASN A 125 -17.17 23.61 11.91
CA ASN A 125 -18.33 22.84 11.52
C ASN A 125 -18.10 21.38 11.92
N GLN A 126 -19.05 20.80 12.65
CA GLN A 126 -18.79 19.52 13.30
C GLN A 126 -20.02 18.61 13.36
N ILE A 127 -19.79 17.33 13.11
CA ILE A 127 -20.71 16.27 13.54
C ILE A 127 -20.07 15.50 14.70
N ASN A 128 -20.73 15.54 15.85
CA ASN A 128 -20.41 14.70 17.01
C ASN A 128 -21.34 13.50 17.01
N ALA A 129 -20.87 12.35 16.54
CA ALA A 129 -21.72 11.21 16.24
C ALA A 129 -22.09 10.36 17.47
N GLY A 130 -21.29 10.38 18.55
CA GLY A 130 -21.58 9.57 19.73
C GLY A 130 -21.71 8.08 19.38
N GLY A 131 -22.81 7.44 19.79
CA GLY A 131 -23.16 6.07 19.37
C GLY A 131 -24.16 5.99 18.22
N ALA A 132 -24.29 7.03 17.39
CA ALA A 132 -25.29 7.09 16.32
C ALA A 132 -24.99 6.16 15.14
N THR A 133 -26.03 5.88 14.35
CA THR A 133 -25.90 5.27 13.02
C THR A 133 -26.26 6.31 11.97
N LEU A 134 -25.36 6.59 11.03
CA LEU A 134 -25.55 7.50 9.91
C LEU A 134 -25.61 6.68 8.61
N ASN A 135 -26.80 6.57 8.01
CA ASN A 135 -26.99 5.97 6.69
C ASN A 135 -26.97 7.08 5.65
N VAL A 136 -26.07 7.00 4.68
CA VAL A 136 -25.88 8.01 3.64
C VAL A 136 -25.90 7.33 2.27
N ALA A 137 -26.87 7.69 1.44
CA ALA A 137 -27.06 7.09 0.12
C ALA A 137 -26.33 7.85 -1.00
N GLY A 138 -25.96 9.12 -0.78
CA GLY A 138 -25.09 9.89 -1.65
C GLY A 138 -23.66 10.01 -1.10
N ASP A 139 -22.95 11.05 -1.52
CA ASP A 139 -21.54 11.24 -1.14
C ASP A 139 -21.39 11.68 0.32
N TRP A 140 -20.26 11.29 0.91
CA TRP A 140 -19.80 11.79 2.21
C TRP A 140 -18.66 12.78 1.98
N THR A 141 -18.83 13.99 2.49
CA THR A 141 -17.78 15.03 2.46
C THR A 141 -17.49 15.51 3.87
N ASN A 142 -16.25 15.31 4.32
CA ASN A 142 -15.74 15.91 5.54
C ASN A 142 -14.61 16.89 5.23
N SER A 143 -14.93 18.19 5.19
CA SER A 143 -13.94 19.25 5.04
C SER A 143 -13.61 19.98 6.35
N ASP A 144 -14.08 19.43 7.48
CA ASP A 144 -13.85 19.97 8.82
C ASP A 144 -13.85 18.82 9.83
N ALA A 145 -14.71 18.82 10.86
CA ALA A 145 -14.63 17.83 11.93
C ALA A 145 -15.76 16.80 11.97
N PHE A 146 -15.36 15.52 11.97
CA PHE A 146 -16.21 14.40 12.32
C PHE A 146 -15.67 13.69 13.57
N THR A 147 -16.39 13.78 14.68
CA THR A 147 -16.05 13.08 15.92
C THR A 147 -16.86 11.79 15.99
N ALA A 148 -16.24 10.66 15.63
CA ALA A 148 -16.94 9.39 15.48
C ALA A 148 -17.42 8.76 16.79
N SER A 149 -16.64 8.86 17.89
CA SER A 149 -16.89 8.11 19.13
C SER A 149 -17.08 6.60 18.89
N SER A 150 -18.29 6.05 19.04
CA SER A 150 -18.60 4.64 18.79
C SER A 150 -19.63 4.46 17.67
N SER A 151 -19.77 5.46 16.80
CA SER A 151 -20.79 5.51 15.75
C SER A 151 -20.52 4.53 14.60
N THR A 152 -21.55 4.33 13.79
CA THR A 152 -21.46 3.59 12.54
C THR A 152 -21.91 4.49 11.39
N VAL A 153 -21.06 4.65 10.38
CA VAL A 153 -21.43 5.25 9.10
C VAL A 153 -21.67 4.13 8.09
N VAL A 154 -22.84 4.12 7.48
CA VAL A 154 -23.25 3.18 6.44
C VAL A 154 -23.44 3.95 5.14
N LEU A 155 -22.59 3.64 4.17
CA LEU A 155 -22.71 4.08 2.79
C LEU A 155 -23.65 3.09 2.08
N ASN A 156 -24.90 3.48 1.88
CA ASN A 156 -25.98 2.62 1.38
C ASN A 156 -26.49 3.02 -0.02
N GLY A 157 -25.71 3.81 -0.75
CA GLY A 157 -25.91 4.10 -2.18
C GLY A 157 -25.26 3.03 -3.06
N THR A 158 -25.44 3.16 -4.37
CA THR A 158 -24.74 2.34 -5.37
C THR A 158 -23.29 2.83 -5.49
N ASP A 159 -23.08 3.91 -6.24
CA ASP A 159 -21.78 4.57 -6.35
C ASP A 159 -21.70 5.76 -5.40
N GLN A 160 -20.60 5.87 -4.67
CA GLN A 160 -20.40 6.92 -3.67
C GLN A 160 -18.96 7.40 -3.63
N THR A 161 -18.78 8.66 -3.23
CA THR A 161 -17.48 9.29 -3.03
C THR A 161 -17.27 9.65 -1.56
N LEU A 162 -16.08 9.34 -1.04
CA LEU A 162 -15.57 9.84 0.24
C LEU A 162 -14.57 10.97 -0.03
N THR A 163 -14.93 12.19 0.36
CA THR A 163 -14.08 13.38 0.20
C THR A 163 -13.58 13.90 1.54
N GLY A 164 -12.28 14.23 1.61
CA GLY A 164 -11.63 14.72 2.82
C GLY A 164 -11.33 13.63 3.85
N SER A 165 -10.35 13.92 4.73
CA SER A 165 -9.91 12.95 5.73
C SER A 165 -10.99 12.74 6.79
N THR A 166 -11.34 11.48 7.04
CA THR A 166 -12.33 11.13 8.06
C THR A 166 -11.82 9.98 8.91
N THR A 167 -11.90 10.14 10.24
CA THR A 167 -11.72 9.03 11.18
C THR A 167 -13.08 8.47 11.53
N PHE A 168 -13.41 7.29 11.02
CA PHE A 168 -14.60 6.54 11.36
C PHE A 168 -14.34 5.61 12.54
N TYR A 169 -15.37 5.38 13.36
CA TYR A 169 -15.34 4.24 14.27
C TYR A 169 -15.71 2.98 13.49
N ASN A 170 -16.96 2.84 13.06
CA ASN A 170 -17.33 1.84 12.06
C ASN A 170 -17.68 2.49 10.72
N LEU A 171 -17.20 1.93 9.61
CA LEU A 171 -17.57 2.29 8.24
C LEU A 171 -18.06 1.03 7.51
N SER A 172 -19.20 1.12 6.84
CA SER A 172 -19.80 0.02 6.10
C SER A 172 -20.20 0.45 4.69
N LYS A 173 -19.78 -0.30 3.67
CA LYS A 173 -20.36 -0.30 2.31
C LYS A 173 -20.56 -1.76 1.91
N THR A 174 -21.73 -2.06 1.36
CA THR A 174 -22.06 -3.39 0.86
C THR A 174 -22.59 -3.28 -0.56
N GLU A 175 -22.27 -4.26 -1.41
CA GLU A 175 -23.05 -4.55 -2.60
C GLU A 175 -23.96 -5.74 -2.27
N SER A 176 -25.26 -5.59 -2.48
CA SER A 176 -26.26 -6.55 -1.99
C SER A 176 -27.19 -7.06 -3.08
N THR A 177 -27.02 -6.56 -4.31
CA THR A 177 -27.84 -6.95 -5.44
C THR A 177 -27.04 -7.83 -6.39
N ASN A 178 -27.54 -9.04 -6.66
CA ASN A 178 -26.94 -9.91 -7.67
C ASN A 178 -27.41 -9.45 -9.05
N ASN A 179 -26.57 -8.68 -9.75
CA ASN A 179 -26.94 -8.06 -11.01
C ASN A 179 -25.79 -8.02 -12.05
N ALA A 180 -24.65 -8.64 -11.72
CA ALA A 180 -23.40 -8.64 -12.48
C ALA A 180 -22.83 -7.22 -12.73
N THR A 181 -23.01 -6.31 -11.77
CA THR A 181 -22.48 -4.93 -11.81
C THR A 181 -21.87 -4.56 -10.47
N ASP A 182 -20.60 -4.20 -10.50
CA ASP A 182 -19.90 -3.70 -9.33
C ASP A 182 -20.44 -2.34 -8.86
N SER A 183 -20.44 -2.11 -7.55
CA SER A 183 -20.55 -0.79 -6.93
C SER A 183 -19.20 -0.07 -6.96
N ILE A 184 -19.18 1.25 -7.10
CA ILE A 184 -17.93 2.04 -7.03
C ILE A 184 -17.88 2.87 -5.75
N LEU A 185 -16.80 2.72 -4.98
CA LEU A 185 -16.46 3.61 -3.87
C LEU A 185 -15.21 4.41 -4.22
N THR A 186 -15.39 5.70 -4.49
CA THR A 186 -14.32 6.62 -4.89
C THR A 186 -13.74 7.33 -3.67
N PHE A 187 -12.42 7.37 -3.57
CA PHE A 187 -11.68 8.01 -2.47
C PHE A 187 -10.90 9.23 -2.96
N ASP A 188 -10.90 10.29 -2.15
CA ASP A 188 -10.03 11.45 -2.34
C ASP A 188 -8.55 11.08 -2.13
N ASN A 189 -7.75 11.21 -3.19
CA ASN A 189 -6.32 10.87 -3.21
C ASN A 189 -5.45 11.75 -2.30
N THR A 190 -5.97 12.88 -1.81
CA THR A 190 -5.27 13.75 -0.85
C THR A 190 -5.67 13.50 0.59
N ALA A 191 -6.67 12.64 0.82
CA ALA A 191 -7.25 12.37 2.11
C ALA A 191 -6.81 11.00 2.67
N THR A 192 -6.92 10.87 3.99
CA THR A 192 -6.77 9.59 4.70
C THR A 192 -8.09 9.20 5.35
N GLN A 193 -8.55 7.98 5.05
CA GLN A 193 -9.66 7.37 5.78
C GLN A 193 -9.07 6.50 6.90
N THR A 194 -9.41 6.83 8.16
CA THR A 194 -8.93 6.11 9.33
C THR A 194 -10.08 5.32 9.95
N ILE A 195 -9.87 4.04 10.27
CA ILE A 195 -10.89 3.18 10.90
C ILE A 195 -10.41 2.68 12.25
N ASN A 196 -11.14 3.03 13.30
CA ASN A 196 -10.82 2.65 14.68
C ASN A 196 -11.54 1.37 15.15
N GLY A 197 -12.74 1.11 14.61
CA GLY A 197 -13.60 -0.03 14.89
C GLY A 197 -13.66 -0.98 13.69
N THR A 198 -14.85 -1.25 13.16
CA THR A 198 -15.04 -2.20 12.06
C THR A 198 -15.06 -1.51 10.70
N LEU A 199 -14.22 -1.99 9.78
CA LEU A 199 -14.35 -1.71 8.35
C LEU A 199 -15.10 -2.87 7.69
N THR A 200 -16.31 -2.60 7.20
CA THR A 200 -17.09 -3.53 6.39
C THR A 200 -17.10 -3.04 4.95
N LEU A 201 -16.49 -3.82 4.06
CA LEU A 201 -16.52 -3.63 2.61
C LEU A 201 -16.85 -4.99 2.01
N ASP A 202 -18.12 -5.22 1.74
CA ASP A 202 -18.65 -6.55 1.46
C ASP A 202 -19.34 -6.55 0.09
N GLY A 203 -18.63 -7.01 -0.95
CA GLY A 203 -19.22 -7.34 -2.24
C GLY A 203 -20.04 -8.62 -2.15
N LEU A 204 -20.90 -8.89 -3.13
CA LEU A 204 -21.80 -10.04 -3.08
C LEU A 204 -21.14 -11.33 -3.59
N ASP A 205 -20.48 -11.25 -4.75
CA ASP A 205 -19.79 -12.37 -5.40
C ASP A 205 -18.76 -11.86 -6.44
N VAL A 206 -18.29 -12.75 -7.32
CA VAL A 206 -17.17 -12.48 -8.24
C VAL A 206 -17.50 -11.46 -9.34
N ASP A 207 -18.78 -11.23 -9.65
CA ASP A 207 -19.28 -10.30 -10.65
C ASP A 207 -20.12 -9.14 -10.07
N ASP A 208 -20.25 -9.09 -8.75
CA ASP A 208 -20.89 -8.00 -7.99
C ASP A 208 -19.96 -7.51 -6.85
N ARG A 209 -18.78 -6.95 -7.21
CA ARG A 209 -17.78 -6.45 -6.26
C ARG A 209 -18.04 -5.02 -5.82
N ILE A 210 -17.25 -4.56 -4.85
CA ILE A 210 -17.05 -3.12 -4.61
C ILE A 210 -15.69 -2.71 -5.16
N ASN A 211 -15.70 -1.82 -6.14
CA ASN A 211 -14.50 -1.23 -6.74
C ASN A 211 -14.05 -0.04 -5.88
N LEU A 212 -12.91 -0.20 -5.20
CA LEU A 212 -12.28 0.83 -4.36
C LEU A 212 -11.25 1.59 -5.19
N VAL A 213 -11.57 2.83 -5.58
CA VAL A 213 -10.79 3.58 -6.58
C VAL A 213 -10.39 4.97 -6.11
N SER A 214 -9.27 5.46 -6.62
CA SER A 214 -8.83 6.86 -6.44
C SER A 214 -9.64 7.81 -7.32
N ASN A 215 -9.93 9.01 -6.83
CA ASN A 215 -10.44 10.12 -7.65
C ASN A 215 -9.39 10.70 -8.62
N SER A 216 -8.14 10.27 -8.52
CA SER A 216 -7.02 10.67 -9.39
C SER A 216 -6.25 9.43 -9.84
N PRO A 217 -6.62 8.81 -10.98
CA PRO A 217 -6.00 7.57 -11.47
C PRO A 217 -4.47 7.61 -11.49
N GLY A 218 -3.85 6.54 -11.00
CA GLY A 218 -2.40 6.41 -10.85
C GLY A 218 -1.83 7.10 -9.61
N THR A 219 -2.64 7.84 -8.84
CA THR A 219 -2.26 8.42 -7.54
C THR A 219 -3.02 7.73 -6.43
N GLN A 220 -2.28 7.27 -5.41
CA GLN A 220 -2.87 6.46 -4.35
C GLN A 220 -3.78 7.28 -3.41
N TRP A 221 -4.88 6.70 -2.96
CA TRP A 221 -5.65 7.17 -1.79
C TRP A 221 -5.18 6.43 -0.53
N SER A 222 -5.33 7.03 0.66
CA SER A 222 -4.77 6.45 1.89
C SER A 222 -5.80 5.81 2.82
N LEU A 223 -5.50 4.58 3.27
CA LEU A 223 -6.24 3.85 4.31
C LEU A 223 -5.37 3.63 5.56
N ALA A 224 -5.91 3.95 6.73
CA ALA A 224 -5.28 3.66 8.01
C ALA A 224 -6.21 2.84 8.92
N LEU A 225 -5.84 1.60 9.22
CA LEU A 225 -6.52 0.75 10.19
C LEU A 225 -5.78 0.78 11.53
N ASP A 226 -6.48 1.10 12.61
CA ASP A 226 -5.92 1.03 13.95
C ASP A 226 -5.61 -0.41 14.39
N ALA A 227 -4.79 -0.56 15.43
CA ALA A 227 -4.37 -1.86 15.96
C ALA A 227 -5.55 -2.76 16.37
N ALA A 228 -6.65 -2.16 16.86
CA ALA A 228 -7.85 -2.86 17.29
C ALA A 228 -8.95 -2.95 16.22
N ALA A 229 -8.72 -2.41 15.02
CA ALA A 229 -9.71 -2.41 13.96
C ALA A 229 -10.05 -3.85 13.51
N ILE A 230 -11.32 -4.06 13.18
CA ILE A 230 -11.83 -5.34 12.67
C ILE A 230 -12.03 -5.22 11.16
N LYS A 231 -11.50 -6.18 10.41
CA LYS A 231 -11.64 -6.26 8.95
C LYS A 231 -12.76 -7.25 8.59
N ALA A 232 -13.83 -6.75 7.99
CA ALA A 232 -14.86 -7.54 7.34
C ALA A 232 -14.88 -7.14 5.86
N ILE A 233 -13.86 -7.58 5.13
CA ILE A 233 -13.63 -7.17 3.73
C ILE A 233 -13.64 -8.41 2.85
N ASP A 234 -14.60 -8.47 1.93
CA ASP A 234 -14.82 -9.57 1.00
C ASP A 234 -15.29 -9.02 -0.36
N TYR A 235 -14.93 -9.71 -1.45
CA TYR A 235 -15.29 -9.33 -2.83
C TYR A 235 -15.08 -7.84 -3.17
N VAL A 236 -13.90 -7.30 -2.86
CA VAL A 236 -13.49 -5.96 -3.32
C VAL A 236 -12.51 -6.05 -4.47
N ASP A 237 -12.54 -5.04 -5.36
CA ASP A 237 -11.47 -4.79 -6.31
C ASP A 237 -10.77 -3.49 -5.91
N VAL A 238 -9.49 -3.57 -5.56
CA VAL A 238 -8.73 -2.42 -5.07
C VAL A 238 -7.84 -1.90 -6.17
N GLN A 239 -7.85 -0.59 -6.39
CA GLN A 239 -6.95 0.11 -7.29
C GLN A 239 -6.47 1.41 -6.65
N ASP A 240 -5.18 1.72 -6.86
CA ASP A 240 -4.55 2.97 -6.43
C ASP A 240 -4.75 3.23 -4.93
N SER A 241 -4.55 2.24 -4.06
CA SER A 241 -4.71 2.42 -2.60
C SER A 241 -3.42 2.19 -1.83
N ASP A 242 -3.10 3.06 -0.88
CA ASP A 242 -2.02 2.91 0.08
C ASP A 242 -2.54 2.66 1.50
N ALA A 243 -2.43 1.41 1.96
CA ALA A 243 -2.72 1.00 3.34
C ALA A 243 -1.48 1.01 4.25
N SER A 244 -0.34 1.59 3.82
CA SER A 244 0.91 1.65 4.58
C SER A 244 0.77 2.32 5.95
N GLY A 245 -0.15 3.30 6.05
CA GLY A 245 -0.48 4.02 7.28
C GLY A 245 -1.19 3.17 8.34
N SER A 246 -1.69 1.98 7.97
CA SER A 246 -2.32 1.05 8.92
C SER A 246 -1.31 0.50 9.94
N HIS A 247 -1.79 0.15 11.12
CA HIS A 247 -0.99 -0.50 12.15
C HIS A 247 -0.33 -1.79 11.62
N SER A 248 0.86 -2.14 12.10
CA SER A 248 1.63 -3.29 11.58
C SER A 248 0.88 -4.62 11.67
N SER A 249 0.09 -4.83 12.72
CA SER A 249 -0.77 -6.02 12.89
C SER A 249 -1.93 -6.09 11.89
N GLN A 250 -2.22 -5.00 11.18
CA GLN A 250 -3.28 -4.94 10.18
C GLN A 250 -2.77 -5.18 8.76
N LYS A 251 -1.45 -5.23 8.55
CA LYS A 251 -0.82 -5.38 7.24
C LYS A 251 -0.34 -6.81 6.97
N PRO A 252 -0.55 -7.34 5.75
CA PRO A 252 -1.42 -6.78 4.72
C PRO A 252 -2.89 -6.77 5.19
N VAL A 253 -3.70 -5.89 4.62
CA VAL A 253 -5.16 -5.89 4.88
C VAL A 253 -5.75 -7.28 4.59
N ASN A 254 -5.26 -7.93 3.53
CA ASN A 254 -5.58 -9.29 3.09
C ASN A 254 -7.09 -9.56 3.00
N PRO A 255 -7.81 -8.79 2.16
CA PRO A 255 -9.24 -9.02 1.97
C PRO A 255 -9.51 -10.39 1.31
N THR A 256 -10.65 -11.00 1.65
CA THR A 256 -11.02 -12.33 1.12
C THR A 256 -11.69 -12.18 -0.25
N ASN A 257 -11.59 -13.20 -1.13
CA ASN A 257 -12.17 -13.25 -2.49
C ASN A 257 -12.01 -11.96 -3.33
N SER A 258 -10.91 -11.24 -3.12
CA SER A 258 -10.73 -9.88 -3.62
C SER A 258 -9.63 -9.81 -4.67
N VAL A 259 -9.69 -8.76 -5.48
CA VAL A 259 -8.78 -8.53 -6.61
C VAL A 259 -7.92 -7.29 -6.35
N SER A 260 -6.67 -7.38 -6.80
CA SER A 260 -5.76 -6.25 -6.88
C SER A 260 -5.65 -5.81 -8.33
N SER A 261 -6.32 -4.71 -8.70
CA SER A 261 -6.20 -4.14 -10.05
C SER A 261 -4.90 -3.36 -10.29
N GLY A 262 -4.15 -3.07 -9.22
CA GLY A 262 -2.78 -2.56 -9.29
C GLY A 262 -2.55 -1.32 -8.43
N ASN A 263 -1.28 -0.91 -8.36
CA ASN A 263 -0.81 0.27 -7.60
C ASN A 263 -1.29 0.29 -6.13
N ASN A 264 -1.45 -0.90 -5.53
CA ASN A 264 -1.89 -1.05 -4.16
C ASN A 264 -0.71 -1.35 -3.24
N PHE A 265 -0.64 -0.68 -2.09
CA PHE A 265 0.38 -0.92 -1.07
C PHE A 265 -0.27 -1.38 0.23
N GLY A 266 0.29 -2.39 0.90
CA GLY A 266 -0.20 -2.89 2.19
C GLY A 266 -1.56 -3.61 2.15
N TRP A 267 -2.17 -3.78 0.97
CA TRP A 267 -3.46 -4.45 0.81
C TRP A 267 -3.35 -5.97 0.69
N PHE A 268 -2.52 -6.44 -0.22
CA PHE A 268 -2.40 -7.85 -0.55
C PHE A 268 -1.04 -8.39 -0.08
N PRO A 269 -0.95 -9.69 0.23
CA PRO A 269 0.35 -10.33 0.45
C PRO A 269 1.24 -10.12 -0.77
N ALA A 270 2.45 -9.65 -0.55
CA ALA A 270 3.43 -9.49 -1.61
C ALA A 270 3.75 -10.83 -2.28
N VAL A 271 3.94 -10.83 -3.59
CA VAL A 271 4.34 -12.02 -4.37
C VAL A 271 5.76 -11.92 -4.90
N VAL A 272 6.41 -13.07 -5.10
CA VAL A 272 7.70 -13.17 -5.78
C VAL A 272 7.49 -13.86 -7.12
N SER A 273 7.82 -13.20 -8.22
CA SER A 273 7.56 -13.68 -9.57
C SER A 273 8.70 -13.38 -10.54
N GLY A 274 8.82 -14.23 -11.55
CA GLY A 274 9.84 -14.12 -12.58
C GLY A 274 9.69 -15.18 -13.66
N THR A 275 10.72 -15.29 -14.49
CA THR A 275 10.86 -16.32 -15.52
C THR A 275 12.15 -17.09 -15.32
N VAL A 276 12.09 -18.40 -15.47
CA VAL A 276 13.24 -19.30 -15.40
C VAL A 276 13.73 -19.61 -16.81
N TYR A 277 15.02 -19.43 -17.02
CA TYR A 277 15.71 -19.67 -18.28
C TYR A 277 16.83 -20.69 -18.10
N THR A 278 17.10 -21.48 -19.13
CA THR A 278 18.27 -22.38 -19.18
C THR A 278 19.56 -21.65 -19.57
N ASP A 279 19.43 -20.43 -20.10
CA ASP A 279 20.51 -19.52 -20.46
C ASP A 279 20.25 -18.11 -19.87
N GLU A 280 21.04 -17.12 -20.28
CA GLU A 280 20.87 -15.72 -19.89
C GLU A 280 19.68 -15.06 -20.63
N GLY A 281 18.47 -15.41 -20.20
CA GLY A 281 17.25 -14.66 -20.52
C GLY A 281 16.65 -14.90 -21.91
N THR A 282 17.10 -15.93 -22.64
CA THR A 282 16.62 -16.22 -24.01
C THR A 282 15.74 -17.47 -24.06
N THR A 283 16.24 -18.60 -23.60
CA THR A 283 15.54 -19.90 -23.68
C THR A 283 14.88 -20.21 -22.34
N THR A 284 13.55 -20.18 -22.31
CA THR A 284 12.79 -20.54 -21.10
C THR A 284 12.98 -22.01 -20.75
N ILE A 285 12.99 -22.32 -19.45
CA ILE A 285 12.94 -23.71 -18.98
C ILE A 285 11.62 -24.39 -19.38
N ALA A 286 11.65 -25.72 -19.46
CA ALA A 286 10.45 -26.51 -19.71
C ALA A 286 9.46 -26.45 -18.53
N ASP A 287 8.17 -26.62 -18.84
CA ASP A 287 7.09 -26.67 -17.85
C ASP A 287 7.34 -27.74 -16.79
N GLY A 288 6.87 -27.46 -15.56
CA GLY A 288 6.95 -28.40 -14.45
C GLY A 288 8.24 -28.35 -13.64
N ALA A 289 9.22 -27.52 -14.00
CA ALA A 289 10.38 -27.28 -13.14
C ALA A 289 9.94 -26.60 -11.83
N THR A 290 10.36 -27.13 -10.69
CA THR A 290 10.00 -26.60 -9.36
C THR A 290 10.87 -25.39 -9.04
N VAL A 291 10.22 -24.33 -8.56
CA VAL A 291 10.88 -23.11 -8.05
C VAL A 291 10.51 -22.97 -6.59
N ARG A 292 11.50 -22.83 -5.71
CA ARG A 292 11.30 -22.70 -4.26
C ARG A 292 11.81 -21.36 -3.75
N LEU A 293 11.10 -20.82 -2.76
CA LEU A 293 11.37 -19.54 -2.11
C LEU A 293 11.77 -19.74 -0.65
N LEU A 294 12.90 -19.14 -0.26
CA LEU A 294 13.31 -18.97 1.13
C LEU A 294 13.22 -17.48 1.51
N VAL A 295 12.70 -17.23 2.71
CA VAL A 295 12.70 -15.91 3.36
C VAL A 295 13.47 -16.04 4.66
N ASN A 296 14.59 -15.33 4.77
CA ASN A 296 15.53 -15.40 5.90
C ASN A 296 15.93 -16.85 6.26
N GLY A 297 16.15 -17.69 5.23
CA GLY A 297 16.58 -19.07 5.41
C GLY A 297 15.47 -20.07 5.72
N VAL A 298 14.20 -19.64 5.76
CA VAL A 298 13.05 -20.51 5.99
C VAL A 298 12.28 -20.67 4.69
N ASP A 299 11.93 -21.90 4.31
CA ASP A 299 11.05 -22.18 3.19
C ASP A 299 9.67 -21.54 3.40
N ARG A 300 9.25 -20.70 2.44
CA ARG A 300 7.96 -19.99 2.47
C ARG A 300 7.06 -20.33 1.29
N GLY A 301 7.42 -21.27 0.44
CA GLY A 301 6.58 -21.67 -0.68
C GLY A 301 7.37 -22.18 -1.87
N ASN A 302 6.65 -22.86 -2.75
CA ASN A 302 7.14 -23.32 -4.04
C ASN A 302 6.00 -23.29 -5.06
N THR A 303 6.38 -23.36 -6.33
CA THR A 303 5.47 -23.51 -7.46
C THR A 303 6.19 -24.26 -8.58
N THR A 304 5.47 -24.63 -9.63
CA THR A 304 6.07 -25.15 -10.87
C THR A 304 5.95 -24.13 -12.00
N THR A 305 6.92 -24.17 -12.91
CA THR A 305 6.93 -23.27 -14.07
C THR A 305 5.86 -23.64 -15.10
N ALA A 306 5.33 -22.61 -15.76
CA ALA A 306 4.50 -22.73 -16.96
C ALA A 306 4.99 -21.71 -18.00
N SER A 307 5.43 -22.19 -19.17
CA SER A 307 6.17 -21.42 -20.17
C SER A 307 7.36 -20.64 -19.56
N GLY A 308 8.04 -21.26 -18.60
CA GLY A 308 9.12 -20.67 -17.80
C GLY A 308 8.69 -19.68 -16.71
N ALA A 309 7.46 -19.17 -16.72
CA ALA A 309 6.99 -18.23 -15.71
C ALA A 309 6.69 -18.92 -14.37
N TYR A 310 6.91 -18.20 -13.26
CA TYR A 310 6.55 -18.64 -11.92
C TYR A 310 6.06 -17.46 -11.06
N THR A 311 5.15 -17.76 -10.12
CA THR A 311 4.69 -16.82 -9.08
C THR A 311 4.52 -17.58 -7.77
N ILE A 312 5.11 -17.07 -6.70
CA ILE A 312 5.01 -17.63 -5.34
C ILE A 312 4.44 -16.55 -4.43
N THR A 313 3.30 -16.84 -3.81
CA THR A 313 2.80 -16.09 -2.65
C THR A 313 3.43 -16.71 -1.40
N PRO A 314 4.31 -16.00 -0.68
CA PRO A 314 4.98 -16.56 0.49
C PRO A 314 3.96 -16.84 1.60
N SER A 315 4.19 -17.88 2.40
CA SER A 315 3.35 -18.23 3.56
C SER A 315 3.41 -17.22 4.72
N VAL A 316 4.14 -16.12 4.54
CA VAL A 316 4.29 -14.99 5.47
C VAL A 316 4.25 -13.68 4.69
N THR A 317 3.85 -12.61 5.36
CA THR A 317 3.99 -11.25 4.82
C THR A 317 5.47 -10.91 4.65
N LEU A 318 5.87 -10.54 3.43
CA LEU A 318 7.21 -9.97 3.20
C LEU A 318 7.29 -8.59 3.82
N VAL A 319 8.37 -8.33 4.54
CA VAL A 319 8.67 -7.01 5.08
C VAL A 319 9.96 -6.44 4.49
N ALA A 320 10.08 -5.11 4.51
CA ALA A 320 11.29 -4.44 4.08
C ALA A 320 12.49 -4.93 4.88
N GLY A 321 13.54 -5.38 4.19
CA GLY A 321 14.75 -5.92 4.81
C GLY A 321 14.81 -7.45 4.88
N ASP A 322 13.74 -8.17 4.54
CA ASP A 322 13.79 -9.63 4.42
C ASP A 322 14.80 -10.05 3.34
N ALA A 323 15.69 -10.98 3.69
CA ALA A 323 16.63 -11.57 2.74
C ALA A 323 15.94 -12.73 2.01
N ILE A 324 15.83 -12.61 0.68
CA ILE A 324 15.07 -13.51 -0.17
C ILE A 324 16.02 -14.34 -1.02
N LEU A 325 15.76 -15.63 -1.10
CA LEU A 325 16.41 -16.55 -2.04
C LEU A 325 15.35 -17.31 -2.81
N VAL A 326 15.49 -17.35 -4.14
CA VAL A 326 14.70 -18.22 -5.01
C VAL A 326 15.65 -19.11 -5.78
N TYR A 327 15.31 -20.39 -5.93
CA TYR A 327 16.12 -21.36 -6.66
C TYR A 327 15.29 -22.40 -7.41
N ILE A 328 15.89 -23.00 -8.44
CA ILE A 328 15.34 -24.16 -9.15
C ILE A 328 15.63 -25.41 -8.31
N ASP A 329 14.59 -26.18 -7.99
CA ASP A 329 14.65 -27.30 -7.03
C ASP A 329 14.44 -28.64 -7.73
N ASN A 330 15.31 -29.61 -7.42
CA ASN A 330 15.33 -30.99 -7.93
C ASN A 330 15.30 -31.06 -9.47
N HIS A 331 16.08 -30.22 -10.14
CA HIS A 331 16.17 -30.15 -11.60
C HIS A 331 17.61 -30.40 -12.08
N ALA A 332 17.79 -30.78 -13.35
CA ALA A 332 19.13 -31.00 -13.93
C ALA A 332 19.93 -29.69 -14.15
N THR A 333 19.27 -28.55 -13.99
CA THR A 333 19.82 -27.21 -14.15
C THR A 333 19.55 -26.46 -12.86
N ASP A 334 20.62 -26.03 -12.20
CA ASP A 334 20.53 -25.21 -10.99
C ASP A 334 20.55 -23.74 -11.35
N GLY A 335 19.87 -22.90 -10.58
CA GLY A 335 19.89 -21.46 -10.77
C GLY A 335 19.34 -20.78 -9.53
N VAL A 336 19.99 -19.70 -9.10
CA VAL A 336 19.70 -19.01 -7.84
C VAL A 336 19.63 -17.51 -8.06
N ALA A 337 18.64 -16.86 -7.47
CA ALA A 337 18.60 -15.40 -7.32
C ALA A 337 18.45 -15.02 -5.85
N VAL A 338 19.20 -13.99 -5.43
CA VAL A 338 19.19 -13.48 -4.04
C VAL A 338 18.95 -11.98 -4.04
N THR A 339 18.08 -11.53 -3.14
CA THR A 339 17.77 -10.10 -2.96
C THR A 339 17.42 -9.76 -1.51
N VAL A 340 17.22 -8.46 -1.26
CA VAL A 340 16.60 -7.96 -0.03
C VAL A 340 15.31 -7.25 -0.41
N ALA A 341 14.20 -7.67 0.17
CA ALA A 341 12.86 -7.20 -0.18
C ALA A 341 12.61 -5.77 0.31
N SER A 342 11.77 -5.03 -0.43
CA SER A 342 11.20 -3.74 -0.02
C SER A 342 9.91 -3.88 0.79
N GLY A 343 9.39 -5.10 0.96
CA GLY A 343 8.06 -5.38 1.52
C GLY A 343 6.94 -5.36 0.48
N ASN A 344 7.27 -5.11 -0.80
CA ASN A 344 6.36 -5.17 -1.94
C ASN A 344 6.57 -6.42 -2.77
N ASP A 345 5.73 -6.58 -3.80
CA ASP A 345 5.94 -7.54 -4.88
C ASP A 345 7.36 -7.43 -5.45
N ILE A 346 7.99 -8.58 -5.63
CA ILE A 346 9.26 -8.70 -6.34
C ILE A 346 8.94 -9.32 -7.70
N SER A 347 8.99 -8.48 -8.74
CA SER A 347 8.74 -8.90 -10.11
C SER A 347 10.03 -9.00 -10.91
N SER A 348 9.97 -9.68 -12.06
CA SER A 348 11.13 -9.93 -12.93
C SER A 348 12.31 -10.55 -12.17
N PHE A 349 12.04 -11.35 -11.13
CA PHE A 349 13.05 -12.01 -10.30
C PHE A 349 13.59 -13.26 -10.97
N ASN A 350 14.06 -13.11 -12.21
CA ASN A 350 14.36 -14.23 -13.09
C ASN A 350 15.49 -15.12 -12.56
N LEU A 351 15.44 -16.39 -12.92
CA LEU A 351 16.50 -17.37 -12.67
C LEU A 351 17.15 -17.74 -13.99
N TYR A 352 18.48 -17.77 -14.01
CA TYR A 352 19.26 -18.27 -15.14
C TYR A 352 19.97 -19.55 -14.71
N GLY A 353 19.93 -20.57 -15.57
CA GLY A 353 20.66 -21.81 -15.36
C GLY A 353 22.15 -21.57 -15.20
N SER A 354 22.78 -22.21 -14.21
CA SER A 354 24.19 -22.00 -13.83
C SER A 354 24.52 -20.57 -13.38
N HIS A 355 23.60 -19.85 -12.73
CA HIS A 355 23.87 -18.51 -12.18
C HIS A 355 23.52 -18.38 -10.70
N VAL A 356 24.30 -17.56 -10.00
CA VAL A 356 23.95 -16.92 -8.74
C VAL A 356 23.75 -15.43 -9.01
N ILE A 357 22.50 -15.04 -9.19
CA ILE A 357 22.09 -13.67 -9.49
C ILE A 357 22.00 -12.87 -8.19
N THR A 358 22.64 -11.69 -8.19
CA THR A 358 22.61 -10.75 -7.07
C THR A 358 21.75 -9.53 -7.41
N ARG A 359 20.80 -9.24 -6.52
CA ARG A 359 19.88 -8.10 -6.60
C ARG A 359 19.68 -7.44 -5.24
N HIS A 360 19.02 -6.29 -5.22
CA HIS A 360 18.68 -5.61 -3.98
C HIS A 360 17.44 -4.71 -4.16
N ASP A 361 16.27 -5.33 -4.12
CA ASP A 361 14.97 -4.74 -4.51
C ASP A 361 14.37 -3.77 -3.46
N ASN A 362 15.16 -3.33 -2.47
CA ASN A 362 14.83 -2.24 -1.55
C ASN A 362 15.73 -0.99 -1.70
N SER A 363 16.43 -0.85 -2.83
CA SER A 363 17.32 0.29 -3.15
C SER A 363 18.64 0.39 -2.37
N GLY A 364 18.98 -0.57 -1.50
CA GLY A 364 20.32 -0.65 -0.88
C GLY A 364 21.36 -1.44 -1.68
N THR A 365 22.21 -2.20 -0.98
CA THR A 365 23.28 -3.02 -1.58
C THR A 365 23.34 -4.42 -0.97
N LEU A 366 23.36 -5.44 -1.80
CA LEU A 366 23.47 -6.84 -1.35
C LEU A 366 24.88 -7.11 -0.80
N THR A 367 24.97 -7.94 0.23
CA THR A 367 26.23 -8.35 0.85
C THR A 367 26.27 -9.86 1.03
N ASN A 368 27.45 -10.43 1.27
CA ASN A 368 27.55 -11.86 1.60
C ASN A 368 26.77 -12.21 2.88
N ALA A 369 26.69 -11.30 3.85
CA ALA A 369 25.91 -11.49 5.07
C ALA A 369 24.40 -11.57 4.79
N HIS A 370 23.90 -10.81 3.80
CA HIS A 370 22.52 -10.94 3.33
C HIS A 370 22.30 -12.30 2.67
N MET A 371 23.21 -12.74 1.81
CA MET A 371 23.14 -14.08 1.19
C MET A 371 23.17 -15.20 2.24
N ALA A 372 24.02 -15.10 3.25
CA ALA A 372 24.03 -16.04 4.39
C ALA A 372 22.69 -16.09 5.11
N THR A 373 22.03 -14.94 5.29
CA THR A 373 20.70 -14.85 5.90
C THR A 373 19.64 -15.46 4.99
N ALA A 374 19.67 -15.17 3.69
CA ALA A 374 18.71 -15.69 2.71
C ALA A 374 18.73 -17.22 2.62
N LYS A 375 19.92 -17.84 2.65
CA LYS A 375 20.09 -19.30 2.70
C LYS A 375 19.81 -19.91 4.09
N GLY A 376 19.94 -19.11 5.15
CA GLY A 376 19.93 -19.54 6.55
C GLY A 376 21.32 -19.90 7.08
N LYS A 377 21.71 -19.33 8.23
CA LYS A 377 23.00 -19.63 8.88
C LYS A 377 23.02 -21.10 9.33
N GLY A 378 23.70 -21.96 8.57
CA GLY A 378 23.72 -23.42 8.73
C GLY A 378 23.28 -24.20 7.48
N GLY A 379 22.74 -23.49 6.48
CA GLY A 379 22.25 -24.03 5.20
C GLY A 379 20.84 -24.61 5.30
N SER A 380 20.06 -24.48 4.23
CA SER A 380 18.90 -25.35 3.99
C SER A 380 19.30 -26.82 3.81
N GLY A 381 20.60 -27.09 3.64
CA GLY A 381 21.15 -28.41 3.29
C GLY A 381 20.89 -28.80 1.84
N ASP A 382 20.20 -27.95 1.08
CA ASP A 382 19.79 -28.21 -0.29
C ASP A 382 20.98 -28.07 -1.25
N ALA A 383 21.18 -29.10 -2.08
CA ALA A 383 22.29 -29.18 -3.02
C ALA A 383 22.10 -28.22 -4.21
N ASP A 384 20.87 -27.83 -4.50
CA ASP A 384 20.52 -26.99 -5.65
C ASP A 384 20.76 -25.50 -5.35
N ILE A 385 21.06 -25.16 -4.10
CA ILE A 385 21.58 -23.83 -3.72
C ILE A 385 23.09 -23.79 -3.92
N ILE A 386 23.50 -23.38 -5.12
CA ILE A 386 24.88 -23.37 -5.64
C ILE A 386 25.79 -22.26 -5.09
N TYR A 387 25.59 -21.84 -3.84
CA TYR A 387 26.56 -21.02 -3.11
C TYR A 387 26.57 -21.34 -1.61
N SER A 388 27.65 -20.95 -0.94
CA SER A 388 27.79 -21.02 0.52
C SER A 388 28.44 -19.75 1.06
N VAL A 389 28.13 -19.42 2.32
CA VAL A 389 28.76 -18.31 3.04
C VAL A 389 29.25 -18.82 4.40
N ASP A 390 30.53 -18.63 4.68
CA ASP A 390 31.14 -19.10 5.93
C ASP A 390 30.89 -18.15 7.12
N GLY A 391 31.38 -18.51 8.31
CA GLY A 391 31.22 -17.69 9.53
C GLY A 391 31.95 -16.34 9.49
N SER A 392 32.86 -16.13 8.53
CA SER A 392 33.54 -14.85 8.28
C SER A 392 32.89 -14.07 7.14
N ASN A 393 31.71 -14.51 6.67
CA ASN A 393 30.99 -13.98 5.53
C ASN A 393 31.70 -14.16 4.17
N ASN A 394 32.66 -15.08 4.04
CA ASN A 394 33.25 -15.35 2.73
C ASN A 394 32.26 -16.13 1.86
N LEU A 395 32.01 -15.63 0.66
CA LEU A 395 31.15 -16.27 -0.33
C LEU A 395 31.97 -17.26 -1.17
N THR A 396 31.44 -18.47 -1.33
CA THR A 396 31.91 -19.44 -2.33
C THR A 396 30.74 -19.85 -3.22
N VAL A 397 30.83 -19.57 -4.51
CA VAL A 397 29.90 -20.08 -5.54
C VAL A 397 30.39 -21.45 -6.03
N SER A 398 29.49 -22.41 -6.14
CA SER A 398 29.76 -23.80 -6.52
C SER A 398 29.13 -24.18 -7.86
N GLY A 399 29.53 -25.32 -8.40
CA GLY A 399 29.13 -25.79 -9.74
C GLY A 399 30.12 -25.36 -10.81
N ALA A 400 30.42 -26.26 -11.74
CA ALA A 400 31.37 -25.97 -12.82
C ALA A 400 30.71 -25.01 -13.81
N GLY A 401 31.37 -23.89 -14.12
CA GLY A 401 30.84 -22.87 -15.02
C GLY A 401 29.74 -22.00 -14.42
N THR A 402 29.44 -22.13 -13.12
CA THR A 402 28.46 -21.25 -12.46
C THR A 402 28.98 -19.82 -12.40
N GLU A 403 28.12 -18.88 -12.75
CA GLU A 403 28.45 -17.47 -12.78
C GLU A 403 27.87 -16.70 -11.59
N LEU A 404 28.69 -15.90 -10.93
CA LEU A 404 28.23 -14.85 -10.03
C LEU A 404 27.83 -13.64 -10.87
N TYR A 405 26.53 -13.36 -10.92
CA TYR A 405 25.95 -12.39 -11.86
C TYR A 405 25.43 -11.16 -11.12
N ILE A 406 26.01 -9.99 -11.40
CA ILE A 406 25.55 -8.72 -10.86
C ILE A 406 24.60 -8.07 -11.85
N TRP A 407 23.31 -8.16 -11.55
CA TRP A 407 22.24 -7.75 -12.45
C TRP A 407 22.22 -6.23 -12.68
N SER A 408 21.89 -5.82 -13.91
CA SER A 408 21.81 -4.41 -14.31
C SER A 408 20.88 -3.60 -13.40
N GLY A 409 21.32 -2.43 -12.94
CA GLY A 409 20.55 -1.55 -12.05
C GLY A 409 20.58 -1.91 -10.56
N TYR A 410 21.17 -3.06 -10.18
CA TYR A 410 21.30 -3.46 -8.77
C TYR A 410 22.75 -3.35 -8.26
N SER A 411 22.89 -3.28 -6.94
CA SER A 411 24.18 -3.10 -6.28
C SER A 411 24.57 -4.31 -5.42
N TYR A 412 25.83 -4.73 -5.54
CA TYR A 412 26.43 -5.79 -4.73
C TYR A 412 27.80 -5.37 -4.18
N ALA A 413 27.95 -5.44 -2.85
CA ALA A 413 29.18 -5.17 -2.12
C ALA A 413 29.43 -6.34 -1.16
N PRO A 414 30.31 -7.29 -1.50
CA PRO A 414 30.45 -8.54 -0.75
C PRO A 414 30.70 -8.36 0.76
N GLY A 415 31.52 -7.36 1.12
CA GLY A 415 31.92 -7.07 2.50
C GLY A 415 32.96 -8.04 3.08
N ALA A 416 33.33 -9.09 2.33
CA ALA A 416 34.32 -10.11 2.67
C ALA A 416 34.84 -10.76 1.38
N ASN A 417 35.55 -11.89 1.47
CA ASN A 417 36.10 -12.54 0.29
C ASN A 417 35.01 -13.17 -0.59
N VAL A 418 35.29 -13.28 -1.89
CA VAL A 418 34.45 -13.98 -2.87
C VAL A 418 35.33 -14.97 -3.63
N THR A 419 34.88 -16.21 -3.74
CA THR A 419 35.44 -17.21 -4.67
C THR A 419 34.33 -17.70 -5.59
N THR A 420 34.53 -17.60 -6.90
CA THR A 420 33.51 -17.95 -7.90
C THR A 420 34.13 -18.58 -9.15
N PRO A 421 33.43 -19.52 -9.83
CA PRO A 421 33.89 -20.07 -11.11
C PRO A 421 33.94 -19.00 -12.21
N ALA A 422 32.92 -18.15 -12.32
CA ALA A 422 32.90 -17.00 -13.21
C ALA A 422 32.27 -15.79 -12.51
N LEU A 423 32.57 -14.59 -12.99
CA LEU A 423 31.96 -13.35 -12.51
C LEU A 423 31.59 -12.48 -13.69
N GLU A 424 30.32 -12.13 -13.79
CA GLU A 424 29.82 -11.13 -14.73
C GLU A 424 29.14 -9.96 -14.01
N SER A 425 29.41 -8.74 -14.48
CA SER A 425 28.82 -7.52 -13.95
C SER A 425 28.19 -6.65 -15.02
N LEU A 426 26.87 -6.44 -14.88
CA LEU A 426 26.08 -5.43 -15.59
C LEU A 426 25.59 -4.32 -14.65
N GLY A 427 25.57 -4.58 -13.34
CA GLY A 427 25.15 -3.64 -12.29
C GLY A 427 26.28 -2.89 -11.61
N THR A 428 26.07 -2.53 -10.34
CA THR A 428 27.06 -1.83 -9.52
C THR A 428 27.75 -2.82 -8.59
N PHE A 429 29.03 -3.06 -8.80
CA PHE A 429 29.86 -3.88 -7.92
C PHE A 429 30.83 -3.02 -7.11
N ASN A 430 30.97 -3.30 -5.82
CA ASN A 430 32.01 -2.71 -4.97
C ASN A 430 32.75 -3.79 -4.18
N GLY A 431 33.96 -4.13 -4.63
CA GLY A 431 34.79 -5.19 -4.04
C GLY A 431 35.35 -4.87 -2.64
N GLY A 432 35.31 -3.61 -2.20
CA GLY A 432 35.80 -3.21 -0.87
C GLY A 432 37.27 -3.56 -0.65
N THR A 433 37.55 -4.33 0.40
CA THR A 433 38.91 -4.79 0.77
C THR A 433 39.09 -6.31 0.67
N GLY A 434 38.02 -7.07 0.37
CA GLY A 434 38.06 -8.52 0.33
C GLY A 434 38.84 -9.05 -0.87
N ILE A 435 39.41 -10.24 -0.76
CA ILE A 435 40.01 -10.94 -1.89
C ILE A 435 38.89 -11.44 -2.81
N ILE A 436 39.02 -11.19 -4.11
CA ILE A 436 38.09 -11.70 -5.13
C ILE A 436 38.83 -12.72 -5.98
N THR A 437 38.37 -13.96 -5.97
CA THR A 437 38.97 -15.06 -6.74
C THR A 437 37.96 -15.53 -7.78
N VAL A 438 38.31 -15.36 -9.05
CA VAL A 438 37.55 -15.81 -10.21
C VAL A 438 38.33 -16.96 -10.86
N ASN A 439 37.87 -18.20 -10.64
CA ASN A 439 38.57 -19.41 -11.11
C ASN A 439 38.46 -19.62 -12.64
N GLY A 440 37.67 -18.79 -13.31
CA GLY A 440 37.45 -18.78 -14.75
C GLY A 440 37.37 -17.34 -15.24
N THR A 441 36.34 -17.03 -16.02
CA THR A 441 36.24 -15.75 -16.73
C THR A 441 35.68 -14.64 -15.84
N PHE A 442 36.31 -13.46 -15.96
CA PHE A 442 35.77 -12.19 -15.48
C PHE A 442 35.25 -11.37 -16.67
N THR A 443 33.99 -10.97 -16.60
CA THR A 443 33.32 -10.11 -17.59
C THR A 443 32.69 -8.89 -16.92
N GLN A 444 32.95 -7.70 -17.46
CA GLN A 444 32.15 -6.52 -17.22
C GLN A 444 31.56 -6.04 -18.54
N SER A 445 30.25 -6.22 -18.69
CA SER A 445 29.48 -5.83 -19.88
C SER A 445 28.67 -4.53 -19.64
N GLY A 446 28.52 -4.08 -18.38
CA GLY A 446 27.81 -2.85 -18.05
C GLY A 446 28.12 -2.28 -16.65
N GLY A 447 27.31 -1.29 -16.26
CA GLY A 447 27.26 -0.75 -14.90
C GLY A 447 28.54 -0.10 -14.38
N THR A 448 28.75 -0.13 -13.06
CA THR A 448 29.95 0.41 -12.40
C THR A 448 30.63 -0.68 -11.57
N PHE A 449 31.86 -1.01 -11.94
CA PHE A 449 32.66 -2.01 -11.23
C PHE A 449 33.80 -1.33 -10.48
N THR A 450 33.69 -1.23 -9.16
CA THR A 450 34.79 -0.82 -8.30
C THR A 450 35.50 -2.07 -7.80
N ALA A 451 36.71 -2.31 -8.30
CA ALA A 451 37.54 -3.43 -7.88
C ALA A 451 37.86 -3.37 -6.38
N THR A 452 38.27 -4.51 -5.81
CA THR A 452 38.78 -4.52 -4.44
C THR A 452 40.09 -3.73 -4.37
N SER A 453 40.33 -3.06 -3.23
CA SER A 453 41.63 -2.47 -2.89
C SER A 453 42.68 -3.52 -2.51
N GLY A 454 42.25 -4.77 -2.30
CA GLY A 454 43.12 -5.94 -2.14
C GLY A 454 43.52 -6.52 -3.50
N THR A 455 43.36 -7.84 -3.64
CA THR A 455 43.75 -8.58 -4.84
C THR A 455 42.54 -9.24 -5.50
N THR A 456 42.41 -9.06 -6.81
CA THR A 456 41.53 -9.85 -7.67
C THR A 456 42.37 -10.88 -8.43
N PHE A 457 42.10 -12.17 -8.23
CA PHE A 457 42.69 -13.27 -8.98
C PHE A 457 41.75 -13.70 -10.11
N VAL A 458 42.25 -13.83 -11.32
CA VAL A 458 41.47 -14.30 -12.48
C VAL A 458 42.24 -15.37 -13.24
N SER A 459 41.67 -16.58 -13.29
CA SER A 459 42.30 -17.74 -13.93
C SER A 459 41.91 -17.94 -15.40
N GLY A 460 40.81 -17.34 -15.85
CA GLY A 460 40.34 -17.34 -17.24
C GLY A 460 40.52 -15.99 -17.92
N ASP A 461 39.63 -15.68 -18.87
CA ASP A 461 39.67 -14.42 -19.60
C ASP A 461 39.30 -13.23 -18.69
N PHE A 462 39.88 -12.07 -18.98
CA PHE A 462 39.56 -10.81 -18.32
C PHE A 462 39.03 -9.82 -19.35
N THR A 463 37.72 -9.57 -19.32
CA THR A 463 37.04 -8.71 -20.31
C THR A 463 36.29 -7.58 -19.63
N VAL A 464 36.56 -6.35 -20.05
CA VAL A 464 35.78 -5.14 -19.75
C VAL A 464 35.34 -4.56 -21.09
N SER A 465 34.11 -4.86 -21.49
CA SER A 465 33.51 -4.50 -22.77
C SER A 465 32.51 -3.33 -22.66
N GLY A 466 32.06 -3.00 -21.45
CA GLY A 466 31.15 -1.88 -21.20
C GLY A 466 31.19 -1.38 -19.76
N GLY A 467 30.47 -0.29 -19.48
CA GLY A 467 30.37 0.31 -18.15
C GLY A 467 31.59 1.15 -17.72
N THR A 468 31.70 1.39 -16.43
CA THR A 468 32.83 2.10 -15.79
C THR A 468 33.57 1.14 -14.87
N PHE A 469 34.88 0.99 -15.05
CA PHE A 469 35.74 0.22 -14.15
C PHE A 469 36.63 1.15 -13.33
N THR A 470 36.62 0.97 -12.01
CA THR A 470 37.44 1.72 -11.05
C THR A 470 38.38 0.75 -10.33
N HIS A 471 39.69 0.87 -10.58
CA HIS A 471 40.69 -0.05 -10.05
C HIS A 471 40.87 -0.01 -8.51
N ASN A 472 40.41 1.06 -7.83
CA ASN A 472 40.43 1.21 -6.37
C ASN A 472 41.78 0.94 -5.68
N SER A 473 42.88 1.35 -6.34
CA SER A 473 44.26 1.07 -5.94
C SER A 473 44.62 -0.43 -5.73
N GLY A 474 43.79 -1.36 -6.20
CA GLY A 474 44.00 -2.80 -6.06
C GLY A 474 45.00 -3.40 -7.04
N THR A 475 45.23 -4.71 -6.87
CA THR A 475 46.04 -5.55 -7.76
C THR A 475 45.15 -6.56 -8.49
N VAL A 476 45.32 -6.67 -9.81
CA VAL A 476 44.76 -7.78 -10.60
C VAL A 476 45.87 -8.79 -10.88
N VAL A 477 45.68 -10.03 -10.46
CA VAL A 477 46.58 -11.16 -10.75
C VAL A 477 45.92 -12.05 -11.79
N LEU A 478 46.55 -12.18 -12.93
CA LEU A 478 46.12 -13.07 -14.01
C LEU A 478 46.92 -14.39 -13.91
N GLU A 479 46.23 -15.49 -13.61
CA GLU A 479 46.85 -16.77 -13.22
C GLU A 479 46.58 -17.90 -14.21
N GLY A 480 47.60 -18.63 -14.68
CA GLY A 480 47.43 -19.78 -15.59
C GLY A 480 47.67 -19.44 -17.08
N SER A 481 47.34 -20.36 -17.98
CA SER A 481 47.75 -20.27 -19.41
C SER A 481 46.64 -19.75 -20.34
N ASN A 482 47.02 -19.28 -21.54
CA ASN A 482 46.16 -18.99 -22.71
C ASN A 482 44.92 -18.12 -22.43
N LYS A 483 45.11 -16.88 -21.96
CA LYS A 483 44.03 -15.93 -21.64
C LYS A 483 43.93 -14.81 -22.64
N THR A 484 42.71 -14.34 -22.84
CA THR A 484 42.44 -13.05 -23.48
C THR A 484 42.25 -11.99 -22.39
N VAL A 485 43.00 -10.88 -22.51
CA VAL A 485 42.81 -9.69 -21.70
C VAL A 485 42.33 -8.57 -22.61
N ASN A 486 41.09 -8.14 -22.42
CA ASN A 486 40.49 -7.03 -23.13
C ASN A 486 39.94 -6.02 -22.12
N THR A 487 40.61 -4.89 -21.95
CA THR A 487 40.19 -3.86 -21.01
C THR A 487 39.44 -2.70 -21.67
N GLY A 488 39.25 -2.73 -22.99
CA GLY A 488 38.79 -1.56 -23.74
C GLY A 488 39.65 -0.33 -23.42
N ALA A 489 39.01 0.76 -22.98
CA ALA A 489 39.69 2.00 -22.58
C ALA A 489 40.01 2.09 -21.06
N THR A 490 39.72 1.04 -20.29
CA THR A 490 39.89 1.02 -18.83
C THR A 490 41.36 1.03 -18.43
N VAL A 491 41.66 1.75 -17.33
CA VAL A 491 42.97 1.75 -16.68
C VAL A 491 42.97 0.80 -15.48
N LEU A 492 43.93 -0.11 -15.44
CA LEU A 492 44.26 -0.93 -14.28
C LEU A 492 45.38 -0.26 -13.48
N ASN A 493 45.43 -0.48 -12.16
CA ASN A 493 46.45 0.11 -11.30
C ASN A 493 47.72 -0.75 -11.21
N HIS A 494 47.59 -1.96 -10.67
CA HIS A 494 48.68 -2.91 -10.57
C HIS A 494 48.23 -4.24 -11.18
N VAL A 495 49.01 -4.76 -12.12
CA VAL A 495 48.75 -6.04 -12.78
C VAL A 495 49.94 -6.95 -12.58
N ALA A 496 49.69 -8.16 -12.08
CA ALA A 496 50.69 -9.21 -11.96
C ALA A 496 50.29 -10.42 -12.83
N LEU A 497 51.30 -11.04 -13.44
CA LEU A 497 51.16 -12.25 -14.23
C LEU A 497 51.92 -13.35 -13.50
N THR A 498 51.25 -14.43 -13.18
CA THR A 498 51.89 -15.63 -12.62
C THR A 498 51.88 -16.73 -13.66
N SER A 499 53.05 -17.30 -13.94
CA SER A 499 53.12 -18.55 -14.72
C SER A 499 52.56 -19.67 -13.85
N GLY A 500 51.48 -20.30 -14.31
CA GLY A 500 50.98 -21.54 -13.73
C GLY A 500 51.99 -22.68 -13.87
#